data_AF-A0A2H9QV23-F1
#
_entry.id   AF-A0A2H9QV23-F1
#
_cell.length_a   1.000
_cell.length_b   1.000
_cell.length_c   1.000
_cell.angle_alpha   90.00
_cell.angle_beta   90.00
_cell.angle_gamma   90.00
#
_symmetry.space_group_name_H-M   'P 1'
#
loop_
_entity.id
_entity.type
_entity.pdbx_description
1 polymer ?
#
loop_
_entity_poly.entity_id
_entity_poly.type
_entity_poly.pdbx_seq_one_letter_code
_entity_poly.pdbx_strand_id
1 'polypeptide(L)'
;KDLRKKIRAEKKNITLLANAAQKEHDKMNKLYVEADKIRRQADDAQKKFVETKKMADSEHKEYVALLEQVHELDKQVSGLRHKERTEKKARVDYGLRKQAEEIYDRFKTGEKLSTEDLMILQKAGLL
;
A
#
# COMPACT_ATOMS: atom_id res chain seq x y z
N LYS A 1 89.13 -21.28 1.30
CA LYS A 1 88.06 -22.22 1.73
C LYS A 1 86.88 -21.48 2.37
N ASP A 2 87.10 -20.33 3.01
CA ASP A 2 86.04 -19.59 3.74
C ASP A 2 85.02 -18.87 2.86
N LEU A 3 85.42 -18.39 1.67
CA LEU A 3 84.50 -17.76 0.73
C LEU A 3 83.38 -18.72 0.27
N ARG A 4 83.73 -19.99 0.03
CA ARG A 4 82.77 -21.04 -0.32
C ARG A 4 81.81 -21.37 0.83
N LYS A 5 82.28 -21.32 2.08
CA LYS A 5 81.42 -21.48 3.28
C LYS A 5 80.44 -20.32 3.42
N LYS A 6 80.90 -19.06 3.26
CA LYS A 6 80.03 -17.87 3.31
C LYS A 6 78.96 -17.90 2.21
N ILE A 7 79.33 -18.21 0.97
CA ILE A 7 78.37 -18.36 -0.13
C ILE A 7 77.33 -19.44 0.16
N ARG A 8 77.73 -20.57 0.77
CA ARG A 8 76.79 -21.64 1.13
C ARG A 8 75.83 -21.22 2.23
N ALA A 9 76.31 -20.48 3.24
CA ALA A 9 75.48 -19.92 4.29
C ALA A 9 74.44 -18.95 3.72
N GLU A 10 74.85 -18.04 2.83
CA GLU A 10 73.89 -17.09 2.26
C GLU A 10 72.93 -17.71 1.26
N LYS A 11 73.36 -18.68 0.46
CA LYS A 11 72.42 -19.46 -0.35
C LYS A 11 71.36 -20.14 0.52
N LYS A 12 71.75 -20.69 1.67
CA LYS A 12 70.80 -21.29 2.62
C LYS A 12 69.83 -20.25 3.19
N ASN A 13 70.31 -19.07 3.57
CA ASN A 13 69.46 -17.97 4.04
C ASN A 13 68.48 -17.51 2.97
N ILE A 14 68.95 -17.32 1.74
CA ILE A 14 68.12 -16.94 0.58
C ILE A 14 67.04 -18.00 0.34
N THR A 15 67.38 -19.29 0.37
CA THR A 15 66.40 -20.37 0.21
C THR A 15 65.38 -20.39 1.34
N LEU A 16 65.80 -20.14 2.59
CA LEU A 16 64.88 -20.06 3.74
C LEU A 16 63.91 -18.89 3.60
N LEU A 17 64.40 -17.72 3.21
CA LEU A 17 63.57 -16.52 2.98
C LEU A 17 62.61 -16.73 1.80
N ALA A 18 63.07 -17.33 0.70
CA ALA A 18 62.22 -17.66 -0.44
C ALA A 18 61.11 -18.65 -0.06
N ASN A 19 61.44 -19.68 0.72
CA ASN A 19 60.45 -20.65 1.20
C ASN A 19 59.44 -20.01 2.17
N ALA A 20 59.87 -19.09 3.03
CA ALA A 20 58.98 -18.36 3.92
C ALA A 20 58.03 -17.44 3.12
N ALA A 21 58.58 -16.69 2.15
CA ALA A 21 57.79 -15.83 1.27
C ALA A 21 56.76 -16.63 0.47
N GLN A 22 57.14 -17.79 -0.08
CA GLN A 22 56.21 -18.65 -0.82
C GLN A 22 55.08 -19.17 0.08
N LYS A 23 55.38 -19.56 1.32
CA LYS A 23 54.36 -20.01 2.27
C LYS A 23 53.34 -18.91 2.59
N GLU A 24 53.80 -17.67 2.80
CA GLU A 24 52.89 -16.55 3.05
C GLU A 24 52.08 -16.17 1.80
N HIS A 25 52.69 -16.24 0.62
CA HIS A 25 51.99 -16.06 -0.66
C HIS A 25 50.89 -17.12 -0.86
N ASP A 26 51.17 -18.39 -0.56
CA ASP A 26 50.19 -19.47 -0.68
C ASP A 26 49.03 -19.29 0.33
N LYS A 27 49.32 -18.80 1.54
CA LYS A 27 48.29 -18.43 2.52
C LYS A 27 47.43 -17.26 2.03
N MET A 28 48.06 -16.21 1.49
CA MET A 28 47.38 -15.07 0.91
C MET A 28 46.41 -15.51 -0.19
N ASN A 29 46.85 -16.40 -1.09
CA ASN A 29 46.01 -16.91 -2.17
C ASN A 29 44.79 -17.68 -1.64
N LYS A 30 44.96 -18.50 -0.60
CA LYS A 30 43.84 -19.21 0.05
C LYS A 30 42.82 -18.23 0.62
N LEU A 31 43.28 -17.22 1.36
CA LEU A 31 42.42 -16.18 1.93
C LEU A 31 41.69 -15.40 0.84
N TYR A 32 42.36 -15.12 -0.28
CA TYR A 32 41.75 -14.42 -1.41
C TYR A 32 40.62 -15.25 -2.04
N VAL A 33 40.83 -16.56 -2.23
CA VAL A 33 39.81 -17.47 -2.75
C VAL A 33 38.61 -17.57 -1.80
N GLU A 34 38.86 -17.64 -0.48
CA GLU A 34 37.80 -17.66 0.53
C GLU A 34 37.01 -16.35 0.56
N ALA A 35 37.70 -15.20 0.51
CA ALA A 35 37.08 -13.89 0.44
C ALA A 35 36.21 -13.75 -0.82
N ASP A 36 36.71 -14.21 -1.97
CA ASP A 36 35.96 -14.14 -3.23
C ASP A 36 34.74 -15.06 -3.21
N LYS A 37 34.81 -16.21 -2.52
CA LYS A 37 33.65 -17.09 -2.28
C LYS A 37 32.60 -16.40 -1.41
N ILE A 38 32.99 -15.78 -0.31
CA ILE A 38 32.08 -15.05 0.59
C ILE A 38 31.43 -13.89 -0.16
N ARG A 39 32.21 -13.15 -0.96
CA ARG A 39 31.70 -12.05 -1.78
C ARG A 39 30.62 -12.52 -2.74
N ARG A 40 30.83 -13.62 -3.46
CA ARG A 40 29.82 -14.18 -4.37
C ARG A 40 28.55 -14.60 -3.63
N GLN A 41 28.68 -15.22 -2.46
CA GLN A 41 27.53 -15.58 -1.63
C GLN A 41 26.74 -14.36 -1.16
N ALA A 42 27.44 -13.28 -0.80
CA ALA A 42 26.81 -12.02 -0.43
C ALA A 42 26.08 -11.38 -1.64
N ASP A 43 26.70 -11.38 -2.81
CA ASP A 43 26.11 -10.86 -4.05
C ASP A 43 24.83 -11.64 -4.41
N ASP A 44 24.85 -12.98 -4.31
CA ASP A 44 23.69 -13.83 -4.56
C ASP A 44 22.56 -13.60 -3.55
N ALA A 45 22.90 -13.46 -2.26
CA ALA A 45 21.93 -13.15 -1.21
C ALA A 45 21.30 -11.77 -1.43
N GLN A 46 22.11 -10.77 -1.79
CA GLN A 46 21.65 -9.42 -2.08
C GLN A 46 20.72 -9.39 -3.29
N LYS A 47 21.03 -10.17 -4.34
CA LYS A 47 20.16 -10.29 -5.51
C LYS A 47 18.78 -10.82 -5.11
N LYS A 48 18.73 -11.92 -4.35
CA LYS A 48 17.47 -12.50 -3.85
C LYS A 48 16.70 -11.54 -2.94
N PHE A 49 17.42 -10.79 -2.09
CA PHE A 49 16.80 -9.77 -1.25
C PHE A 49 16.13 -8.67 -2.09
N VAL A 50 16.82 -8.16 -3.11
CA VAL A 50 16.27 -7.13 -4.01
C VAL A 50 15.06 -7.66 -4.79
N GLU A 51 15.12 -8.90 -5.29
CA GLU A 51 13.99 -9.53 -5.97
C GLU A 51 12.77 -9.67 -5.05
N THR A 52 12.99 -10.18 -3.82
CA THR A 52 11.92 -10.33 -2.82
C THR A 52 11.33 -8.98 -2.43
N LYS A 53 12.18 -7.96 -2.25
CA LYS A 53 11.73 -6.61 -1.95
C LYS A 53 10.86 -6.04 -3.08
N LYS A 54 11.28 -6.21 -4.35
CA LYS A 54 10.48 -5.75 -5.50
C LYS A 54 9.12 -6.43 -5.56
N MET A 55 9.05 -7.73 -5.28
CA MET A 55 7.78 -8.46 -5.22
C MET A 55 6.89 -7.92 -4.09
N ALA A 56 7.45 -7.73 -2.89
CA ALA A 56 6.72 -7.15 -1.77
C ALA A 56 6.21 -5.72 -2.05
N ASP A 57 7.03 -4.88 -2.69
CA ASP A 57 6.64 -3.53 -3.07
C ASP A 57 5.51 -3.54 -4.13
N SER A 58 5.50 -4.52 -5.04
CA SER A 58 4.42 -4.71 -6.03
C SER A 58 3.11 -5.09 -5.35
N GLU A 59 3.14 -6.13 -4.50
CA GLU A 59 1.98 -6.58 -3.73
C GLU A 59 1.43 -5.46 -2.84
N HIS A 60 2.32 -4.70 -2.20
CA HIS A 60 1.92 -3.57 -1.38
C HIS A 60 1.22 -2.48 -2.19
N LYS A 61 1.71 -2.19 -3.41
CA LYS A 61 1.07 -1.22 -4.30
C LYS A 61 -0.32 -1.68 -4.73
N GLU A 62 -0.49 -2.96 -5.04
CA GLU A 62 -1.80 -3.54 -5.37
C GLU A 62 -2.76 -3.47 -4.18
N TYR A 63 -2.27 -3.81 -2.98
CA TYR A 63 -3.03 -3.67 -1.75
C TYR A 63 -3.53 -2.24 -1.50
N VAL A 64 -2.66 -1.24 -1.67
CA VAL A 64 -3.05 0.18 -1.53
C VAL A 64 -4.13 0.54 -2.56
N ALA A 65 -3.98 0.13 -3.82
CA ALA A 65 -4.98 0.40 -4.84
C ALA A 65 -6.34 -0.24 -4.53
N LEU A 66 -6.35 -1.46 -3.97
CA LEU A 66 -7.57 -2.13 -3.53
C LEU A 66 -8.23 -1.40 -2.36
N LEU A 67 -7.45 -0.92 -1.38
CA LEU A 67 -7.97 -0.10 -0.29
C LEU A 67 -8.64 1.18 -0.79
N GLU A 68 -8.01 1.87 -1.75
CA GLU A 68 -8.58 3.07 -2.36
C GLU A 68 -9.90 2.77 -3.07
N GLN A 69 -9.99 1.65 -3.80
CA GLN A 69 -11.23 1.20 -4.44
C GLN A 69 -12.33 0.91 -3.42
N VAL A 70 -12.00 0.25 -2.30
CA VAL A 70 -12.98 -0.01 -1.23
C VAL A 70 -13.51 1.31 -0.66
N HIS A 71 -12.65 2.28 -0.37
CA HIS A 71 -13.08 3.58 0.13
C HIS A 71 -13.97 4.35 -0.87
N GLU A 72 -13.66 4.29 -2.15
CA GLU A 72 -14.48 4.92 -3.18
C GLU A 72 -15.85 4.23 -3.31
N LEU A 73 -15.90 2.90 -3.24
CA LEU A 73 -17.16 2.15 -3.20
C LEU A 73 -18.00 2.51 -1.96
N ASP A 74 -17.39 2.61 -0.79
CA ASP A 74 -18.09 3.04 0.43
C ASP A 74 -18.69 4.44 0.29
N LYS A 75 -17.95 5.36 -0.33
CA LYS A 75 -18.44 6.71 -0.62
C LYS A 75 -19.61 6.70 -1.60
N GLN A 76 -19.54 5.87 -2.64
CA GLN A 76 -20.64 5.69 -3.60
C GLN A 76 -21.88 5.12 -2.93
N VAL A 77 -21.73 4.09 -2.10
CA VAL A 77 -22.83 3.48 -1.33
C VAL A 77 -23.47 4.50 -0.40
N SER A 78 -22.66 5.27 0.33
CA SER A 78 -23.15 6.36 1.20
C SER A 78 -23.90 7.42 0.40
N GLY A 79 -23.37 7.84 -0.74
CA GLY A 79 -24.01 8.79 -1.65
C GLY A 79 -25.36 8.29 -2.20
N LEU A 80 -25.44 7.02 -2.60
CA LEU A 80 -26.69 6.40 -3.07
C LEU A 80 -27.73 6.34 -1.96
N ARG A 81 -27.35 5.92 -0.75
CA ARG A 81 -28.26 5.90 0.42
C ARG A 81 -28.77 7.30 0.76
N HIS A 82 -27.92 8.31 0.67
CA HIS A 82 -28.34 9.70 0.90
C HIS A 82 -29.33 10.16 -0.17
N LYS A 83 -29.04 9.92 -1.46
CA LYS A 83 -29.95 10.25 -2.56
C LYS A 83 -31.31 9.56 -2.39
N GLU A 84 -31.32 8.27 -2.10
CA GLU A 84 -32.56 7.51 -1.89
C GLU A 84 -33.41 8.10 -0.76
N ARG A 85 -32.78 8.48 0.37
CA ARG A 85 -33.48 9.12 1.49
C ARG A 85 -34.07 10.48 1.09
N THR A 86 -33.31 11.29 0.36
CA THR A 86 -33.73 12.62 -0.09
C THR A 86 -34.86 12.53 -1.13
N GLU A 87 -34.77 11.60 -2.08
CA GLU A 87 -35.82 11.34 -3.07
C GLU A 87 -37.10 10.82 -2.41
N LYS A 88 -37.00 9.90 -1.45
CA LYS A 88 -38.15 9.43 -0.67
C LYS A 88 -38.83 10.59 0.05
N LYS A 89 -38.06 11.45 0.71
CA LYS A 89 -38.60 12.64 1.39
C LYS A 89 -39.28 13.58 0.39
N ALA A 90 -38.64 13.89 -0.73
CA ALA A 90 -39.20 14.76 -1.76
C ALA A 90 -40.51 14.20 -2.36
N ARG A 91 -40.61 12.89 -2.57
CA ARG A 91 -41.85 12.24 -3.03
C ARG A 91 -42.97 12.36 -2.00
N VAL A 92 -42.67 12.16 -0.73
CA VAL A 92 -43.65 12.30 0.36
C VAL A 92 -44.11 13.76 0.47
N ASP A 93 -43.18 14.71 0.47
CA ASP A 93 -43.48 16.14 0.55
C ASP A 93 -44.33 16.60 -0.66
N TYR A 94 -43.99 16.14 -1.87
CA TYR A 94 -44.78 16.41 -3.08
C TYR A 94 -46.20 15.82 -2.98
N GLY A 95 -46.33 14.56 -2.55
CA GLY A 95 -47.63 13.92 -2.36
C GLY A 95 -48.50 14.65 -1.33
N LEU A 96 -47.91 15.04 -0.21
CA LEU A 96 -48.59 15.81 0.84
C LEU A 96 -49.08 17.17 0.32
N ARG A 97 -48.22 17.87 -0.45
CA ARG A 97 -48.54 19.19 -1.01
C ARG A 97 -49.66 19.12 -2.05
N LYS A 98 -49.66 18.10 -2.91
CA LYS A 98 -50.73 17.86 -3.87
C LYS A 98 -52.06 17.55 -3.18
N GLN A 99 -52.05 16.68 -2.17
CA GLN A 99 -53.25 16.39 -1.37
C GLN A 99 -53.79 17.64 -0.67
N ALA A 100 -52.89 18.46 -0.12
CA ALA A 100 -53.25 19.71 0.52
C ALA A 100 -53.84 20.73 -0.46
N GLU A 101 -53.34 20.82 -1.69
CA GLU A 101 -53.92 21.65 -2.76
C GLU A 101 -55.35 21.20 -3.12
N GLU A 102 -55.57 19.89 -3.30
CA GLU A 102 -56.91 19.33 -3.58
C GLU A 102 -57.91 19.62 -2.43
N ILE A 103 -57.47 19.49 -1.19
CA ILE A 103 -58.26 19.84 0.00
C ILE A 103 -58.57 21.35 0.04
N TYR A 104 -57.58 22.18 -0.26
CA TYR A 104 -57.70 23.63 -0.24
C TYR A 104 -58.66 24.14 -1.32
N ASP A 105 -58.66 23.53 -2.50
CA ASP A 105 -59.60 23.85 -3.58
C ASP A 105 -61.03 23.44 -3.22
N ARG A 106 -61.24 22.25 -2.61
CA ARG A 106 -62.57 21.86 -2.07
C ARG A 106 -63.08 22.84 -1.01
N PHE A 107 -62.19 23.30 -0.13
CA PHE A 107 -62.51 24.33 0.84
C PHE A 107 -62.93 25.65 0.18
N LYS A 108 -62.22 26.11 -0.86
CA LYS A 108 -62.61 27.31 -1.63
C LYS A 108 -63.99 27.18 -2.28
N THR A 109 -64.38 25.98 -2.69
CA THR A 109 -65.71 25.71 -3.27
C THR A 109 -66.82 25.60 -2.22
N GLY A 110 -66.50 25.72 -0.92
CA GLY A 110 -67.48 25.74 0.18
C GLY A 110 -67.77 24.37 0.80
N GLU A 111 -66.99 23.34 0.48
CA GLU A 111 -67.10 22.04 1.16
C GLU A 111 -66.56 22.10 2.59
N LYS A 112 -67.16 21.34 3.50
CA LYS A 112 -66.74 21.29 4.92
C LYS A 112 -65.46 20.45 5.06
N LEU A 113 -64.45 21.02 5.71
CA LEU A 113 -63.21 20.33 6.04
C LEU A 113 -63.36 19.46 7.30
N SER A 114 -62.75 18.27 7.27
CA SER A 114 -62.59 17.44 8.46
C SER A 114 -61.37 17.85 9.30
N THR A 115 -61.27 17.35 10.53
CA THR A 115 -60.09 17.58 11.38
C THR A 115 -58.81 17.01 10.77
N GLU A 116 -58.91 15.90 10.03
CA GLU A 116 -57.77 15.31 9.31
C GLU A 116 -57.31 16.21 8.15
N ASP A 117 -58.25 16.78 7.40
CA ASP A 117 -57.96 17.71 6.30
C ASP A 117 -57.23 18.97 6.79
N LEU A 118 -57.65 19.52 7.94
CA LEU A 118 -56.98 20.66 8.57
C LEU A 118 -55.54 20.34 9.00
N MET A 119 -55.29 19.13 9.51
CA MET A 119 -53.92 18.70 9.86
C MET A 119 -53.04 18.53 8.61
N ILE A 120 -53.60 18.09 7.48
CA ILE A 120 -52.86 17.97 6.22
C ILE A 120 -52.49 19.35 5.68
N LEU A 121 -53.42 20.31 5.69
CA LEU A 121 -53.16 21.70 5.29
C LEU A 121 -52.07 22.37 6.15
N GLN A 122 -52.13 22.18 7.47
CA GLN A 122 -51.13 22.70 8.41
C GLN A 122 -49.74 22.09 8.14
N LYS A 123 -49.66 20.78 7.92
CA LYS A 123 -48.39 20.09 7.61
C LYS A 123 -47.79 20.51 6.27
N ALA A 124 -48.62 20.90 5.31
CA ALA A 124 -48.17 21.40 4.00
C ALA A 124 -47.86 22.91 3.99
N GLY A 125 -48.17 23.65 5.07
CA GLY A 125 -47.94 25.10 5.19
C GLY A 125 -48.91 25.96 4.40
N LEU A 126 -50.12 25.45 4.12
CA LEU A 126 -51.21 26.17 3.45
C LEU A 126 -52.19 26.82 4.44
N LEU A 127 -51.84 26.82 5.73
CA LEU A 127 -52.63 27.34 6.85
C LEU A 127 -51.71 28.02 7.87
#